data_AF-A0A812VY09-F1
#
_entry.id   AF-A0A812VY09-F1
#
_cell.length_a   1.000
_cell.length_b   1.000
_cell.length_c   1.000
_cell.angle_alpha   90.00
_cell.angle_beta   90.00
_cell.angle_gamma   90.00
#
_symmetry.space_group_name_H-M   'P 1'
#
loop_
_entity.id
_entity.type
_entity.pdbx_description
1 polymer ?
#
loop_
_entity_poly.entity_id
_entity_poly.type
_entity_poly.pdbx_seq_one_letter_code
_entity_poly.pdbx_strand_id
1 'polypeptide(L)'
;MEGPLPVGRFQRRSRRRGGASYVFMKWLVETFGTDFLRGGSGVLEISAGKGELACSLRNRYGVPVTAVEPRSLDLRKCHQRLKWSQESAASRGVDTLSTLDAPALPCCRSPRIVAPRHLRIFWHTGVWKDRHSLRAAWVAAHAVRWSSQGLTEVELEADHEKQEAYLDKGVPFRQSTLWADSDEPAAADDAEASPLPEGGMASEDLKETELDETGRVLELGGGLKPSLAMVRSLCTACSCVVALHADQAAESAVRFAVEHGLAFAVVPCCVYAEDFPKRRLPDGRPVTSLNALIEYLTWLGGTDAKVETLQFSGKNVVVFSKPKCAVTEASTRA
;
A
#
# COMPACT_ATOMS: atom_id res chain seq x y z
N MET A 1 1.39 -56.51 -0.88
CA MET A 1 0.16 -55.70 -1.08
C MET A 1 -0.10 -54.99 0.23
N GLU A 2 0.57 -53.87 0.44
CA GLU A 2 0.33 -52.98 1.58
C GLU A 2 -0.84 -52.07 1.20
N GLY A 3 -1.93 -52.16 1.95
CA GLY A 3 -3.10 -51.31 1.77
C GLY A 3 -2.75 -49.84 2.03
N PRO A 4 -3.49 -48.89 1.45
CA PRO A 4 -3.20 -47.48 1.65
C PRO A 4 -3.34 -47.11 3.13
N LEU A 5 -2.29 -46.50 3.66
CA LEU A 5 -2.24 -45.92 5.00
C LEU A 5 -3.43 -44.96 5.21
N PRO A 6 -4.05 -44.94 6.41
CA PRO A 6 -5.22 -44.14 6.65
C PRO A 6 -4.90 -42.66 6.44
N VAL A 7 -5.66 -42.03 5.54
CA VAL A 7 -5.66 -40.58 5.31
C VAL A 7 -5.93 -39.91 6.64
N GLY A 8 -4.86 -39.39 7.26
CA GLY A 8 -4.94 -38.71 8.53
C GLY A 8 -6.01 -37.63 8.43
N ARG A 9 -7.00 -37.71 9.32
CA ARG A 9 -7.92 -36.60 9.59
C ARG A 9 -7.06 -35.36 9.81
N PHE A 10 -7.00 -34.48 8.82
CA PHE A 10 -6.65 -33.08 9.05
C PHE A 10 -7.72 -32.53 9.98
N GLN A 11 -7.47 -32.72 11.28
CA GLN A 11 -8.24 -32.09 12.33
C GLN A 11 -8.27 -30.60 12.00
N ARG A 12 -9.49 -30.11 11.74
CA ARG A 12 -9.85 -28.70 11.85
C ARG A 12 -9.25 -28.15 13.14
N ARG A 13 -8.05 -27.57 13.06
CA ARG A 13 -7.41 -26.90 14.17
C ARG A 13 -7.22 -25.43 13.82
N SER A 14 -8.06 -24.65 14.50
CA SER A 14 -7.90 -23.22 14.82
C SER A 14 -8.28 -22.20 13.75
N ARG A 15 -9.47 -21.61 13.92
CA ARG A 15 -9.76 -20.20 13.58
C ARG A 15 -8.61 -19.34 14.10
N ARG A 16 -7.60 -19.03 13.30
CA ARG A 16 -6.60 -18.03 13.67
C ARG A 16 -7.28 -16.65 13.69
N ARG A 17 -7.28 -16.04 14.88
CA ARG A 17 -7.89 -14.74 15.19
C ARG A 17 -7.04 -13.64 14.55
N GLY A 18 -7.49 -13.06 13.44
CA GLY A 18 -6.86 -11.89 12.83
C GLY A 18 -7.61 -11.42 11.58
N GLY A 19 -7.78 -10.11 11.42
CA GLY A 19 -8.30 -9.54 10.16
C GLY A 19 -7.29 -9.66 9.02
N ALA A 20 -7.72 -9.39 7.79
CA ALA A 20 -6.89 -9.50 6.58
C ALA A 20 -5.53 -8.80 6.71
N SER A 21 -5.51 -7.55 7.23
CA SER A 21 -4.29 -6.77 7.44
C SER A 21 -3.29 -7.45 8.37
N TYR A 22 -3.75 -8.14 9.41
CA TYR A 22 -2.88 -8.85 10.34
C TYR A 22 -2.28 -10.13 9.72
N VAL A 23 -3.09 -10.90 9.00
CA VAL A 23 -2.63 -12.11 8.32
C VAL A 23 -1.62 -11.75 7.23
N PHE A 24 -1.92 -10.72 6.45
CA PHE A 24 -1.03 -10.26 5.39
C PHE A 24 0.28 -9.67 5.95
N MET A 25 0.22 -8.87 7.02
CA MET A 25 1.40 -8.38 7.73
C MET A 25 2.33 -9.52 8.20
N LYS A 26 1.78 -10.55 8.85
CA LYS A 26 2.58 -11.72 9.27
C LYS A 26 3.22 -12.41 8.08
N TRP A 27 2.43 -12.67 7.04
CA TRP A 27 2.90 -13.30 5.82
C TRP A 27 4.02 -12.48 5.15
N LEU A 28 3.92 -11.15 5.09
CA LEU A 28 4.97 -10.27 4.56
C LEU A 28 6.28 -10.46 5.33
N VAL A 29 6.22 -10.43 6.66
CA VAL A 29 7.40 -10.58 7.52
C VAL A 29 8.02 -11.97 7.38
N GLU A 30 7.21 -13.02 7.35
CA GLU A 30 7.67 -14.41 7.15
C GLU A 30 8.26 -14.62 5.75
N THR A 31 7.70 -13.98 4.73
CA THR A 31 8.07 -14.20 3.32
C THR A 31 9.31 -13.43 2.90
N PHE A 32 9.42 -12.18 3.34
CA PHE A 32 10.48 -11.25 2.93
C PHE A 32 11.55 -11.03 4.00
N GLY A 33 11.21 -11.22 5.28
CA GLY A 33 12.10 -10.89 6.40
C GLY A 33 12.03 -9.41 6.80
N THR A 34 12.12 -9.15 8.09
CA THR A 34 12.01 -7.77 8.62
C THR A 34 13.13 -6.83 8.13
N ASP A 35 14.36 -7.33 8.05
CA ASP A 35 15.52 -6.51 7.63
C ASP A 35 15.40 -6.07 6.18
N PHE A 36 14.94 -6.95 5.29
CA PHE A 36 14.63 -6.59 3.91
C PHE A 36 13.53 -5.53 3.85
N LEU A 37 12.41 -5.75 4.55
CA LEU A 37 11.30 -4.79 4.56
C LEU A 37 11.70 -3.42 5.11
N ARG A 38 12.68 -3.37 6.01
CA ARG A 38 13.26 -2.12 6.56
C ARG A 38 14.27 -1.44 5.63
N GLY A 39 14.76 -2.13 4.61
CA GLY A 39 15.75 -1.61 3.69
C GLY A 39 15.30 -0.29 3.02
N GLY A 40 16.26 0.60 2.80
CA GLY A 40 16.03 1.90 2.16
C GLY A 40 14.95 2.74 2.85
N SER A 41 13.96 3.23 2.09
CA SER A 41 12.81 3.97 2.62
C SER A 41 11.68 3.07 3.13
N GLY A 42 11.91 1.75 3.19
CA GLY A 42 10.96 0.74 3.65
C GLY A 42 9.89 0.39 2.63
N VAL A 43 8.67 0.12 3.10
CA VAL A 43 7.55 -0.38 2.29
C VAL A 43 6.73 0.77 1.70
N LEU A 44 6.37 0.63 0.42
CA LEU A 44 5.38 1.47 -0.24
C LEU A 44 4.04 0.71 -0.28
N GLU A 45 3.07 1.13 0.54
CA GLU A 45 1.74 0.50 0.59
C GLU A 45 0.75 1.23 -0.31
N ILE A 46 0.35 0.62 -1.42
CA ILE A 46 -0.65 1.15 -2.34
C ILE A 46 -2.05 0.71 -1.90
N SER A 47 -3.04 1.61 -2.00
CA SER A 47 -4.41 1.39 -1.55
C SER A 47 -4.48 1.08 -0.05
N ALA A 48 -3.79 1.87 0.77
CA ALA A 48 -3.62 1.61 2.21
C ALA A 48 -4.93 1.65 3.02
N GLY A 49 -6.01 2.18 2.44
CA GLY A 49 -7.31 2.27 3.06
C GLY A 49 -7.30 3.09 4.35
N LYS A 50 -7.63 2.46 5.47
CA LYS A 50 -7.55 3.13 6.78
C LYS A 50 -6.13 3.22 7.33
N GLY A 51 -5.16 2.53 6.73
CA GLY A 51 -3.78 2.46 7.18
C GLY A 51 -3.52 1.39 8.25
N GLU A 52 -4.39 0.39 8.41
CA GLU A 52 -4.22 -0.65 9.44
C GLU A 52 -2.94 -1.49 9.23
N LEU A 53 -2.61 -1.85 7.99
CA LEU A 53 -1.40 -2.60 7.65
C LEU A 53 -0.15 -1.73 7.85
N ALA A 54 -0.11 -0.54 7.24
CA ALA A 54 0.99 0.42 7.38
C ALA A 54 1.32 0.72 8.85
N CYS A 55 0.30 1.03 9.64
CA CYS A 55 0.45 1.29 11.06
C CYS A 55 0.96 0.07 11.84
N SER A 56 0.50 -1.14 11.48
CA SER A 56 0.97 -2.37 12.14
C SER A 56 2.42 -2.70 11.80
N LEU A 57 2.82 -2.60 10.52
CA LEU A 57 4.20 -2.78 10.09
C LEU A 57 5.15 -1.79 10.78
N ARG A 58 4.75 -0.51 10.82
CA ARG A 58 5.53 0.57 11.46
C ARG A 58 5.73 0.33 12.95
N ASN A 59 4.67 0.02 13.69
CA ASN A 59 4.73 0.00 15.16
C ASN A 59 5.11 -1.36 15.74
N ARG A 60 4.79 -2.47 15.06
CA ARG A 60 5.12 -3.83 15.56
C ARG A 60 6.48 -4.30 15.08
N TYR A 61 6.85 -3.93 13.86
CA TYR A 61 8.08 -4.42 13.21
C TYR A 61 9.08 -3.30 12.89
N GLY A 62 8.80 -2.04 13.23
CA GLY A 62 9.72 -0.94 12.95
C GLY A 62 9.99 -0.74 11.46
N VAL A 63 9.10 -1.22 10.59
CA VAL A 63 9.25 -1.11 9.14
C VAL A 63 8.81 0.31 8.74
N PRO A 64 9.66 1.15 8.11
CA PRO A 64 9.20 2.40 7.53
C PRO A 64 8.14 2.11 6.47
N VAL A 65 7.01 2.84 6.51
CA VAL A 65 5.93 2.67 5.52
C VAL A 65 5.50 4.03 5.00
N THR A 66 5.39 4.13 3.68
CA THR A 66 4.67 5.20 2.99
C THR A 66 3.37 4.63 2.45
N ALA A 67 2.25 5.03 3.06
CA ALA A 67 0.91 4.68 2.63
C ALA A 67 0.47 5.60 1.49
N VAL A 68 0.04 5.05 0.38
CA VAL A 68 -0.58 5.74 -0.75
C VAL A 68 -2.07 5.43 -0.74
N GLU A 69 -2.87 6.48 -0.54
CA GLU A 69 -4.31 6.35 -0.43
C GLU A 69 -4.96 7.70 -0.71
N PRO A 70 -5.94 7.80 -1.64
CA PRO A 70 -6.60 9.07 -1.94
C PRO A 70 -7.41 9.63 -0.76
N ARG A 71 -7.80 8.79 0.21
CA ARG A 71 -8.45 9.20 1.45
C ARG A 71 -7.47 9.56 2.56
N SER A 72 -7.92 10.35 3.53
CA SER A 72 -7.22 10.48 4.81
C SER A 72 -7.24 9.13 5.56
N LEU A 73 -6.11 8.76 6.16
CA LEU A 73 -6.01 7.54 6.97
C LEU A 73 -6.85 7.65 8.26
N ASP A 74 -7.39 6.52 8.72
CA ASP A 74 -8.14 6.42 9.99
C ASP A 74 -7.45 5.45 10.94
N LEU A 75 -6.51 5.99 11.71
CA LEU A 75 -5.61 5.22 12.56
C LEU A 75 -6.18 4.90 13.94
N ARG A 76 -7.41 5.34 14.27
CA ARG A 76 -8.03 5.15 15.59
C ARG A 76 -8.07 3.68 16.02
N LYS A 77 -8.48 2.80 15.10
CA LYS A 77 -8.55 1.35 15.35
C LYS A 77 -7.16 0.73 15.55
N CYS A 78 -6.19 1.15 14.75
CA CYS A 78 -4.81 0.68 14.91
C CYS A 78 -4.24 1.13 16.26
N HIS A 79 -4.40 2.41 16.58
CA HIS A 79 -3.95 3.02 17.82
C HIS A 79 -4.56 2.34 19.05
N GLN A 80 -5.88 2.13 19.07
CA GLN A 80 -6.56 1.42 20.16
C GLN A 80 -6.03 -0.01 20.34
N ARG A 81 -5.79 -0.76 19.25
CA ARG A 81 -5.23 -2.12 19.29
C ARG A 81 -3.78 -2.14 19.80
N LEU A 82 -2.98 -1.14 19.44
CA LEU A 82 -1.59 -1.04 19.89
C LEU A 82 -1.52 -0.67 21.38
N LYS A 83 -2.32 0.31 21.83
CA LYS A 83 -2.44 0.65 23.26
C LYS A 83 -2.87 -0.55 24.10
N TRP A 84 -3.93 -1.24 23.68
CA TRP A 84 -4.38 -2.46 24.37
C TRP A 84 -3.27 -3.52 24.45
N SER A 85 -2.49 -3.68 23.38
CA SER A 85 -1.37 -4.62 23.34
C SER A 85 -0.26 -4.23 24.33
N GLN A 86 0.05 -2.94 24.46
CA GLN A 86 1.05 -2.42 25.41
C GLN A 86 0.58 -2.58 26.87
N GLU A 87 -0.66 -2.22 27.16
CA GLU A 87 -1.27 -2.36 28.51
C GLU A 87 -1.39 -3.83 28.92
N SER A 88 -1.75 -4.70 27.98
CA SER A 88 -1.83 -6.16 28.21
C SER A 88 -0.46 -6.78 28.47
N ALA A 89 0.60 -6.27 27.83
CA ALA A 89 1.98 -6.70 28.09
C ALA A 89 2.46 -6.22 29.47
N ALA A 90 2.17 -4.95 29.82
CA ALA A 90 2.55 -4.37 31.10
C ALA A 90 1.85 -5.08 32.28
N SER A 91 0.56 -5.39 32.16
CA SER A 91 -0.24 -6.01 33.24
C SER A 91 0.06 -7.48 33.49
N ARG A 92 0.50 -8.24 32.48
CA ARG A 92 0.70 -9.69 32.62
C ARG A 92 2.10 -10.08 33.08
N GLY A 93 3.06 -9.15 33.16
CA GLY A 93 4.48 -9.48 33.36
C GLY A 93 5.03 -10.45 32.30
N VAL A 94 4.26 -10.67 31.24
CA VAL A 94 4.51 -11.57 30.13
C VAL A 94 4.56 -10.68 28.91
N ASP A 95 5.68 -10.78 28.18
CA ASP A 95 5.88 -10.10 26.91
C ASP A 95 4.82 -10.63 25.93
N THR A 96 3.58 -10.12 25.96
CA THR A 96 2.47 -10.64 25.12
C THR A 96 2.73 -10.42 23.63
N LEU A 97 3.74 -9.62 23.30
CA LEU A 97 4.36 -9.57 21.98
C LEU A 97 5.00 -10.90 21.56
N SER A 98 5.35 -11.80 22.48
CA SER A 98 5.84 -13.17 22.21
C SER A 98 4.77 -14.15 21.72
N THR A 99 3.47 -13.81 21.86
CA THR A 99 2.38 -14.59 21.23
C THR A 99 2.14 -14.16 19.77
N LEU A 100 2.82 -13.11 19.33
CA LEU A 100 3.08 -12.80 17.92
C LEU A 100 4.50 -13.34 17.68
N ASP A 101 4.71 -14.23 16.72
CA ASP A 101 6.00 -14.92 16.49
C ASP A 101 7.14 -13.99 15.99
N ALA A 102 7.34 -12.83 16.62
CA ALA A 102 8.30 -11.81 16.25
C ALA A 102 9.13 -11.43 17.48
N PRO A 103 10.47 -11.37 17.39
CA PRO A 103 11.29 -10.84 18.48
C PRO A 103 10.81 -9.42 18.80
N ALA A 104 10.58 -9.15 20.08
CA ALA A 104 10.16 -7.85 20.59
C ALA A 104 11.20 -6.78 20.21
N LEU A 105 10.96 -6.07 19.11
CA LEU A 105 11.83 -5.02 18.63
C LEU A 105 11.64 -3.74 19.47
N PRO A 106 12.65 -2.87 19.61
CA PRO A 106 12.57 -1.68 20.47
C PRO A 106 11.33 -0.81 20.25
N CYS A 107 10.78 -0.76 19.04
CA CYS A 107 9.57 0.00 18.70
C CYS A 107 8.29 -0.53 19.35
N CYS A 108 8.17 -1.84 19.62
CA CYS A 108 6.99 -2.39 20.27
C CYS A 108 6.98 -2.09 21.79
N ARG A 109 8.08 -1.56 22.32
CA ARG A 109 8.22 -1.04 23.69
C ARG A 109 8.19 0.48 23.78
N SER A 110 8.19 1.18 22.64
CA SER A 110 7.98 2.63 22.62
C SER A 110 6.57 2.94 23.16
N PRO A 111 6.42 3.85 24.14
CA PRO A 111 5.10 4.32 24.55
C PRO A 111 4.42 5.14 23.44
N ARG A 112 5.20 5.67 22.49
CA ARG A 112 4.71 6.50 21.37
C ARG A 112 4.39 5.64 20.17
N ILE A 113 3.11 5.61 19.79
CA ILE A 113 2.62 5.03 18.53
C ILE A 113 2.89 6.03 17.41
N VAL A 114 3.58 5.59 16.37
CA VAL A 114 4.03 6.42 15.24
C VAL A 114 3.12 6.19 14.04
N ALA A 115 2.59 7.27 13.47
CA ALA A 115 1.82 7.18 12.24
C ALA A 115 2.73 6.84 11.03
N PRO A 116 2.25 6.07 10.05
CA PRO A 116 2.95 5.92 8.78
C PRO A 116 2.96 7.24 8.00
N ARG A 117 3.94 7.39 7.08
CA ARG A 117 3.90 8.48 6.10
C ARG A 117 2.68 8.29 5.20
N HIS A 118 2.04 9.37 4.78
CA HIS A 118 0.86 9.31 3.92
C HIS A 118 1.02 10.20 2.69
N LEU A 119 0.88 9.59 1.52
CA LEU A 119 0.86 10.24 0.22
C LEU A 119 -0.59 10.18 -0.31
N ARG A 120 -1.29 11.31 -0.21
CA ARG A 120 -2.70 11.41 -0.60
C ARG A 120 -2.85 11.67 -2.09
N ILE A 121 -2.81 10.59 -2.87
CA ILE A 121 -2.95 10.60 -4.34
C ILE A 121 -3.70 9.35 -4.81
N PHE A 122 -4.28 9.41 -6.01
CA PHE A 122 -4.59 8.19 -6.76
C PHE A 122 -3.32 7.58 -7.36
N TRP A 123 -3.20 6.26 -7.36
CA TRP A 123 -2.02 5.59 -7.90
C TRP A 123 -2.28 5.02 -9.31
N HIS A 124 -1.56 5.54 -10.31
CA HIS A 124 -1.59 5.05 -11.70
C HIS A 124 -0.25 5.30 -12.39
N THR A 125 -0.03 4.72 -13.56
CA THR A 125 1.26 4.73 -14.27
C THR A 125 1.82 6.12 -14.60
N GLY A 126 0.96 7.14 -14.72
CA GLY A 126 1.41 8.51 -14.97
C GLY A 126 2.11 9.15 -13.76
N VAL A 127 1.77 8.75 -12.53
CA VAL A 127 2.20 9.51 -11.33
C VAL A 127 3.70 9.49 -11.06
N TRP A 128 4.42 8.49 -11.60
CA TRP A 128 5.89 8.43 -11.55
C TRP A 128 6.58 8.84 -12.85
N LYS A 129 5.83 9.13 -13.91
CA LYS A 129 6.37 9.49 -15.23
C LYS A 129 6.53 10.99 -15.39
N ASP A 130 5.46 11.74 -15.13
CA ASP A 130 5.39 13.17 -15.41
C ASP A 130 4.69 13.98 -14.30
N ARG A 131 4.94 15.30 -14.29
CA ARG A 131 4.42 16.21 -13.26
C ARG A 131 2.92 16.46 -13.40
N HIS A 132 2.39 16.42 -14.62
CA HIS A 132 0.99 16.73 -14.90
C HIS A 132 0.08 15.63 -14.33
N SER A 133 0.37 14.36 -14.65
CA SER A 133 -0.30 13.18 -14.10
C SER A 133 -0.26 13.15 -12.58
N LEU A 134 0.91 13.42 -11.98
CA LEU A 134 1.04 13.47 -10.52
C LEU A 134 0.18 14.56 -9.90
N ARG A 135 0.14 15.74 -10.51
CA ARG A 135 -0.71 16.85 -10.06
C ARG A 135 -2.19 16.49 -10.18
N ALA A 136 -2.63 15.93 -11.30
CA ALA A 136 -4.00 15.49 -11.52
C ALA A 136 -4.45 14.46 -10.47
N ALA A 137 -3.61 13.44 -10.21
CA ALA A 137 -3.87 12.43 -9.19
C ALA A 137 -3.99 13.01 -7.77
N TRP A 138 -3.18 14.03 -7.45
CA TRP A 138 -3.25 14.73 -6.17
C TRP A 138 -4.50 15.60 -6.05
N VAL A 139 -4.82 16.40 -7.08
CA VAL A 139 -6.03 17.24 -7.09
C VAL A 139 -7.28 16.38 -6.93
N ALA A 140 -7.41 15.32 -7.71
CA ALA A 140 -8.55 14.40 -7.62
C ALA A 140 -8.66 13.78 -6.22
N ALA A 141 -7.56 13.33 -5.61
CA ALA A 141 -7.58 12.78 -4.26
C ALA A 141 -8.06 13.78 -3.18
N HIS A 142 -7.89 15.09 -3.41
CA HIS A 142 -8.35 16.13 -2.50
C HIS A 142 -9.80 16.56 -2.76
N ALA A 143 -10.29 16.36 -3.99
CA ALA A 143 -11.68 16.63 -4.39
C ALA A 143 -12.67 15.52 -3.97
N VAL A 144 -12.22 14.28 -3.84
CA VAL A 144 -13.11 13.14 -3.53
C VAL A 144 -13.46 12.99 -2.05
N ARG A 145 -14.66 12.46 -1.78
CA ARG A 145 -15.11 12.01 -0.45
C ARG A 145 -15.65 10.58 -0.52
N TRP A 146 -15.83 9.96 0.64
CA TRP A 146 -16.38 8.60 0.72
C TRP A 146 -17.86 8.65 1.09
N SER A 147 -18.68 8.02 0.26
CA SER A 147 -20.11 7.85 0.46
C SER A 147 -20.52 6.38 0.59
N SER A 148 -21.83 6.14 0.79
CA SER A 148 -22.42 4.80 0.71
C SER A 148 -22.26 4.12 -0.66
N GLN A 149 -21.97 4.87 -1.73
CA GLN A 149 -21.72 4.36 -3.08
C GLN A 149 -20.22 4.21 -3.41
N GLY A 150 -19.32 4.47 -2.45
CA GLY A 150 -17.86 4.41 -2.65
C GLY A 150 -17.23 5.79 -2.69
N LEU A 151 -16.19 5.99 -3.52
CA LEU A 151 -15.63 7.34 -3.72
C LEU A 151 -16.57 8.16 -4.61
N THR A 152 -16.89 9.36 -4.16
CA THR A 152 -17.67 10.33 -4.93
C THR A 152 -16.92 11.64 -5.10
N GLU A 153 -17.11 12.28 -6.25
CA GLU A 153 -16.70 13.68 -6.47
C GLU A 153 -17.62 14.61 -5.68
N VAL A 154 -17.06 15.72 -5.19
CA VAL A 154 -17.80 16.73 -4.44
C VAL A 154 -17.60 18.07 -5.13
N GLU A 155 -18.70 18.71 -5.53
CA GLU A 155 -18.68 20.13 -5.87
C GLU A 155 -18.32 20.91 -4.60
N LEU A 156 -17.38 21.85 -4.70
CA LEU A 156 -16.83 22.60 -3.57
C LEU A 156 -17.87 23.53 -2.93
N GLU A 157 -18.89 23.00 -2.26
CA GLU A 157 -19.78 23.77 -1.40
C GLU A 157 -19.94 23.11 -0.02
N ALA A 158 -19.36 23.79 0.96
CA ALA A 158 -19.61 23.83 2.40
C ALA A 158 -19.46 22.55 3.28
N ASP A 159 -19.00 22.84 4.50
CA ASP A 159 -18.74 21.94 5.63
C ASP A 159 -19.94 21.07 6.01
N HIS A 160 -20.03 19.86 5.45
CA HIS A 160 -20.88 18.82 6.01
C HIS A 160 -20.08 17.94 6.99
N GLU A 161 -20.54 17.89 8.24
CA GLU A 161 -20.01 16.98 9.26
C GLU A 161 -19.94 15.55 8.71
N LYS A 162 -18.82 14.85 9.00
CA LYS A 162 -18.42 13.54 8.44
C LYS A 162 -19.49 12.44 8.48
N GLN A 163 -20.56 12.61 9.25
CA GLN A 163 -21.63 11.64 9.44
C GLN A 163 -22.73 11.76 8.37
N GLU A 164 -22.97 12.96 7.81
CA GLU A 164 -23.99 13.18 6.77
C GLU A 164 -23.46 12.92 5.35
N ALA A 165 -22.15 13.13 5.12
CA ALA A 165 -21.51 12.86 3.83
C ALA A 165 -21.61 11.39 3.36
N TYR A 166 -21.85 10.44 4.27
CA TYR A 166 -22.05 9.04 3.91
C TYR A 166 -23.42 8.77 3.24
N LEU A 167 -24.42 9.62 3.52
CA LEU A 167 -25.79 9.50 3.01
C LEU A 167 -25.97 10.13 1.63
N ASP A 168 -25.12 11.08 1.26
CA ASP A 168 -25.10 11.64 -0.08
C ASP A 168 -24.65 10.58 -1.08
N LYS A 169 -25.43 10.36 -2.15
CA LYS A 169 -25.12 9.32 -3.13
C LYS A 169 -24.03 9.75 -4.10
N GLY A 170 -23.81 11.06 -4.29
CA GLY A 170 -22.79 11.65 -5.16
C GLY A 170 -22.67 11.01 -6.57
N VAL A 171 -21.67 11.46 -7.34
CA VAL A 171 -21.30 10.79 -8.59
C VAL A 171 -20.10 9.88 -8.32
N PRO A 172 -20.17 8.56 -8.60
CA PRO A 172 -19.04 7.66 -8.41
C PRO A 172 -17.81 8.11 -9.19
N PHE A 173 -16.67 8.19 -8.51
CA PHE A 173 -15.41 8.55 -9.12
C PHE A 173 -14.93 7.44 -10.07
N ARG A 174 -14.68 7.79 -11.34
CA ARG A 174 -14.11 6.87 -12.35
C ARG A 174 -12.67 7.23 -12.63
N GLN A 175 -11.74 6.32 -12.38
CA GLN A 175 -10.31 6.61 -12.60
C GLN A 175 -9.97 6.86 -14.07
N SER A 176 -10.77 6.34 -15.00
CA SER A 176 -10.61 6.59 -16.43
C SER A 176 -10.68 8.08 -16.81
N THR A 177 -11.33 8.91 -16.00
CA THR A 177 -11.37 10.37 -16.24
C THR A 177 -10.03 11.05 -15.98
N LEU A 178 -9.14 10.44 -15.17
CA LEU A 178 -7.77 10.94 -14.98
C LEU A 178 -6.89 10.76 -16.22
N TRP A 179 -7.34 9.98 -17.21
CA TRP A 179 -6.54 9.60 -18.38
C TRP A 179 -7.01 10.29 -19.67
N ALA A 180 -8.12 11.02 -19.62
CA ALA A 180 -8.78 11.59 -20.80
C ALA A 180 -7.92 12.62 -21.56
N ASP A 181 -6.90 13.20 -20.93
CA ASP A 181 -6.05 14.24 -21.52
C ASP A 181 -4.65 13.75 -21.94
N SER A 182 -4.38 12.44 -21.90
CA SER A 182 -3.00 11.91 -22.04
C SER A 182 -2.62 11.36 -23.43
N ASP A 183 -3.50 11.46 -24.44
CA ASP A 183 -3.22 11.05 -25.83
C ASP A 183 -2.82 12.21 -26.77
N GLU A 184 -2.72 13.46 -26.28
CA GLU A 184 -2.10 14.58 -27.02
C GLU A 184 -0.61 14.71 -26.63
N PRO A 185 0.32 14.85 -27.60
CA PRO A 185 1.73 14.99 -27.29
C PRO A 185 1.93 16.28 -26.48
N ALA A 186 2.54 16.14 -25.29
CA ALA A 186 2.85 17.26 -24.42
C ALA A 186 3.62 18.34 -25.20
N ALA A 187 2.98 19.49 -25.40
CA ALA A 187 3.66 20.69 -25.85
C ALA A 187 4.78 20.99 -24.84
N ALA A 188 5.99 21.15 -25.35
CA ALA A 188 7.13 21.59 -24.56
C ALA A 188 6.86 23.01 -24.07
N ASP A 189 6.42 23.14 -22.82
CA ASP A 189 6.34 24.42 -22.13
C ASP A 189 7.41 24.43 -21.04
N ASP A 190 8.66 24.60 -21.49
CA ASP A 190 9.75 25.11 -20.67
C ASP A 190 9.53 26.62 -20.51
N ALA A 191 8.79 27.02 -19.48
CA ALA A 191 8.70 28.41 -19.09
C ALA A 191 8.78 28.58 -17.55
N GLU A 192 9.94 29.11 -17.15
CA GLU A 192 10.24 29.84 -15.90
C GLU A 192 10.16 29.04 -14.58
N ALA A 193 11.25 28.31 -14.32
CA ALA A 193 11.73 28.08 -12.97
C ALA A 193 12.35 29.36 -12.41
N SER A 194 11.74 29.96 -11.39
CA SER A 194 12.44 30.94 -10.55
C SER A 194 13.58 30.25 -9.80
N PRO A 195 14.79 30.85 -9.70
CA PRO A 195 15.96 30.14 -9.20
C PRO A 195 15.83 29.88 -7.70
N LEU A 196 15.93 28.60 -7.31
CA LEU A 196 16.09 28.19 -5.92
C LEU A 196 17.55 28.47 -5.48
N PRO A 197 17.77 28.90 -4.23
CA PRO A 197 19.11 29.18 -3.74
C PRO A 197 19.93 27.89 -3.66
N GLU A 198 21.19 27.97 -4.09
CA GLU A 198 22.17 26.90 -3.97
C GLU A 198 22.43 26.61 -2.47
N GLY A 199 21.97 25.45 -2.02
CA GLY A 199 22.26 24.92 -0.70
C GLY A 199 21.94 23.43 -0.70
N GLY A 200 22.98 22.59 -0.63
CA GLY A 200 22.83 21.14 -0.57
C GLY A 200 21.91 20.74 0.58
N MET A 201 20.81 20.05 0.28
CA MET A 201 19.86 19.61 1.28
C MET A 201 20.44 18.41 2.05
N ALA A 202 20.85 18.69 3.28
CA ALA A 202 20.98 17.70 4.34
C ALA A 202 19.63 17.01 4.61
N SER A 203 19.69 15.84 5.22
CA SER A 203 18.64 14.86 5.47
C SER A 203 17.52 15.29 6.44
N GLU A 204 17.14 16.57 6.49
CA GLU A 204 16.16 17.11 7.42
C GLU A 204 15.05 17.83 6.64
N ASP A 205 13.93 17.14 6.39
CA ASP A 205 12.58 17.74 6.26
C ASP A 205 11.52 16.69 5.85
N LEU A 206 11.36 15.66 6.69
CA LEU A 206 10.18 14.79 6.67
C LEU A 206 9.57 14.78 8.07
N LYS A 207 8.76 15.80 8.38
CA LYS A 207 8.07 15.88 9.68
C LYS A 207 7.16 14.65 9.86
N GLU A 208 7.38 13.95 10.97
CA GLU A 208 6.56 12.82 11.40
C GLU A 208 5.13 13.28 11.67
N THR A 209 4.14 12.55 11.17
CA THR A 209 2.73 12.84 11.41
C THR A 209 2.36 12.46 12.85
N GLU A 210 2.10 13.45 13.69
CA GLU A 210 1.65 13.23 15.06
C GLU A 210 0.16 12.85 15.09
N LEU A 211 -0.18 11.89 15.97
CA LEU A 211 -1.56 11.54 16.29
C LEU A 211 -2.06 12.45 17.42
N ASP A 212 -3.30 12.92 17.34
CA ASP A 212 -3.97 13.54 18.48
C ASP A 212 -4.24 12.52 19.59
N GLU A 213 -4.63 12.99 20.77
CA GLU A 213 -4.94 12.16 21.95
C GLU A 213 -6.06 11.12 21.68
N THR A 214 -6.88 11.35 20.65
CA THR A 214 -7.97 10.47 20.20
C THR A 214 -7.56 9.50 19.08
N GLY A 215 -6.29 9.53 18.64
CA GLY A 215 -5.78 8.71 17.54
C GLY A 215 -6.24 9.16 16.16
N ARG A 216 -6.77 10.39 16.02
CA ARG A 216 -6.94 11.04 14.72
C ARG A 216 -5.58 11.60 14.31
N VAL A 217 -5.25 11.49 13.03
CA VAL A 217 -4.14 12.25 12.46
C VAL A 217 -4.45 13.72 12.72
N LEU A 218 -3.57 14.46 13.40
CA LEU A 218 -3.66 15.91 13.44
C LEU A 218 -3.59 16.37 11.99
N GLU A 219 -4.72 16.73 11.40
CA GLU A 219 -4.75 17.45 10.13
C GLU A 219 -4.20 18.85 10.40
N LEU A 220 -2.88 18.96 10.55
CA LEU A 220 -2.15 20.13 10.10
C LEU A 220 -1.83 19.91 8.62
N GLY A 221 -2.86 20.08 7.80
CA GLY A 221 -2.76 20.47 6.40
C GLY A 221 -2.00 19.54 5.45
N GLY A 222 -2.71 18.51 4.96
CA GLY A 222 -2.42 17.82 3.70
C GLY A 222 -1.43 16.65 3.84
N GLY A 223 -1.79 15.48 3.30
CA GLY A 223 -0.78 14.46 3.02
C GLY A 223 0.40 15.07 2.27
N LEU A 224 1.59 14.45 2.38
CA LEU A 224 2.82 14.99 1.79
C LEU A 224 2.53 15.54 0.38
N LYS A 225 2.73 16.84 0.17
CA LYS A 225 2.52 17.44 -1.15
C LYS A 225 3.48 16.73 -2.11
N PRO A 226 2.97 15.94 -3.06
CA PRO A 226 3.84 15.12 -3.87
C PRO A 226 4.68 16.02 -4.78
N SER A 227 5.97 15.78 -4.80
CA SER A 227 6.84 16.25 -5.89
C SER A 227 7.24 15.06 -6.74
N LEU A 228 7.48 15.27 -8.03
CA LEU A 228 7.95 14.20 -8.89
C LEU A 228 9.31 13.66 -8.42
N ALA A 229 10.16 14.50 -7.82
CA ALA A 229 11.40 14.08 -7.20
C ALA A 229 11.16 13.13 -6.00
N MET A 230 10.18 13.44 -5.14
CA MET A 230 9.79 12.56 -4.03
C MET A 230 9.27 11.22 -4.55
N VAL A 231 8.36 11.21 -5.53
CA VAL A 231 7.81 9.97 -6.10
C VAL A 231 8.92 9.15 -6.78
N ARG A 232 9.81 9.80 -7.54
CA ARG A 232 11.00 9.15 -8.12
C ARG A 232 11.96 8.61 -7.06
N SER A 233 12.10 9.27 -5.92
CA SER A 233 12.92 8.74 -4.82
C SER A 233 12.32 7.45 -4.24
N LEU A 234 10.99 7.31 -4.20
CA LEU A 234 10.34 6.07 -3.77
C LEU A 234 10.66 4.92 -4.74
N CYS A 235 10.78 5.21 -6.04
CA CYS A 235 11.16 4.22 -7.05
C CYS A 235 12.49 3.52 -6.78
N THR A 236 13.46 4.24 -6.21
CA THR A 236 14.83 3.72 -6.00
C THR A 236 15.10 3.38 -4.54
N ALA A 237 14.34 3.94 -3.61
CA ALA A 237 14.61 3.79 -2.19
C ALA A 237 13.73 2.75 -1.50
N CYS A 238 12.51 2.45 -1.97
CA CYS A 238 11.66 1.50 -1.26
C CYS A 238 12.16 0.05 -1.45
N SER A 239 11.98 -0.79 -0.43
CA SER A 239 12.36 -2.21 -0.47
C SER A 239 11.30 -3.07 -1.13
N CYS A 240 10.02 -2.73 -0.95
CA CYS A 240 8.90 -3.56 -1.40
C CYS A 240 7.64 -2.72 -1.63
N VAL A 241 6.92 -3.06 -2.70
CA VAL A 241 5.59 -2.53 -3.01
C VAL A 241 4.53 -3.50 -2.50
N VAL A 242 3.65 -3.05 -1.61
CA VAL A 242 2.59 -3.91 -1.07
C VAL A 242 1.22 -3.30 -1.33
N ALA A 243 0.20 -4.13 -1.52
CA ALA A 243 -1.18 -3.66 -1.63
C ALA A 243 -2.16 -4.74 -1.16
N LEU A 244 -2.95 -4.45 -0.14
CA LEU A 244 -3.96 -5.38 0.38
C LEU A 244 -5.35 -4.93 -0.07
N HIS A 245 -6.01 -5.75 -0.89
CA HIS A 245 -7.26 -5.36 -1.54
C HIS A 245 -7.05 -4.12 -2.40
N ALA A 246 -6.03 -4.21 -3.27
CA ALA A 246 -5.72 -3.20 -4.25
C ALA A 246 -6.94 -3.03 -5.17
N ASP A 247 -7.66 -1.93 -5.01
CA ASP A 247 -8.84 -1.59 -5.78
C ASP A 247 -8.46 -1.30 -7.25
N GLN A 248 -8.68 -0.09 -7.78
CA GLN A 248 -8.29 0.24 -9.14
C GLN A 248 -6.76 0.25 -9.36
N ALA A 249 -5.96 0.31 -8.28
CA ALA A 249 -4.50 0.45 -8.35
C ALA A 249 -3.72 -0.88 -8.46
N ALA A 250 -4.39 -2.03 -8.58
CA ALA A 250 -3.72 -3.34 -8.61
C ALA A 250 -2.69 -3.48 -9.75
N GLU A 251 -3.07 -3.08 -10.97
CA GLU A 251 -2.18 -3.13 -12.13
C GLU A 251 -1.01 -2.16 -11.99
N SER A 252 -1.29 -0.91 -11.59
CA SER A 252 -0.26 0.12 -11.46
C SER A 252 0.74 -0.22 -10.35
N ALA A 253 0.33 -0.87 -9.26
CA ALA A 253 1.22 -1.37 -8.23
C ALA A 253 2.22 -2.41 -8.78
N VAL A 254 1.74 -3.40 -9.52
CA VAL A 254 2.61 -4.43 -10.13
C VAL A 254 3.52 -3.82 -11.20
N ARG A 255 2.98 -2.97 -12.08
CA ARG A 255 3.79 -2.29 -13.11
C ARG A 255 4.90 -1.46 -12.50
N PHE A 256 4.59 -0.68 -11.46
CA PHE A 256 5.57 0.13 -10.77
C PHE A 256 6.71 -0.73 -10.22
N ALA A 257 6.37 -1.85 -9.56
CA ALA A 257 7.38 -2.75 -9.02
C ALA A 257 8.26 -3.36 -10.11
N VAL A 258 7.67 -3.84 -11.20
CA VAL A 258 8.38 -4.47 -12.32
C VAL A 258 9.28 -3.47 -13.05
N GLU A 259 8.78 -2.27 -13.35
CA GLU A 259 9.51 -1.20 -14.03
C GLU A 259 10.77 -0.76 -13.27
N HIS A 260 10.74 -0.84 -11.94
CA HIS A 260 11.84 -0.43 -11.06
C HIS A 260 12.61 -1.60 -10.43
N GLY A 261 12.32 -2.84 -10.83
CA GLY A 261 13.00 -4.03 -10.30
C GLY A 261 12.77 -4.28 -8.80
N LEU A 262 11.65 -3.82 -8.26
CA LEU A 262 11.30 -3.93 -6.85
C LEU A 262 10.56 -5.25 -6.55
N ALA A 263 10.74 -5.75 -5.33
CA ALA A 263 9.88 -6.80 -4.80
C ALA A 263 8.44 -6.28 -4.65
N PHE A 264 7.45 -7.16 -4.76
CA PHE A 264 6.06 -6.78 -4.54
C PHE A 264 5.20 -7.87 -3.94
N ALA A 265 4.08 -7.48 -3.31
CA ALA A 265 3.01 -8.35 -2.89
C ALA A 265 1.65 -7.64 -2.98
N VAL A 266 0.79 -8.11 -3.87
CA VAL A 266 -0.50 -7.49 -4.19
C VAL A 266 -1.62 -8.52 -4.00
N VAL A 267 -2.61 -8.19 -3.17
CA VAL A 267 -3.86 -8.95 -3.03
C VAL A 267 -4.95 -8.20 -3.81
N PRO A 268 -5.30 -8.61 -5.03
CA PRO A 268 -6.40 -7.99 -5.77
C PRO A 268 -7.77 -8.35 -5.16
N CYS A 269 -8.73 -7.43 -5.25
CA CYS A 269 -10.10 -7.64 -4.76
C CYS A 269 -11.18 -7.45 -5.83
N CYS A 270 -11.06 -6.40 -6.65
CA CYS A 270 -12.06 -5.91 -7.58
C CYS A 270 -11.46 -5.77 -8.99
N VAL A 271 -12.25 -6.11 -10.01
CA VAL A 271 -11.74 -6.15 -11.39
C VAL A 271 -11.83 -4.79 -12.07
N TYR A 272 -12.84 -3.96 -11.76
CA TYR A 272 -13.07 -2.67 -12.42
C TYR A 272 -13.07 -2.78 -13.96
N ALA A 273 -13.79 -3.76 -14.51
CA ALA A 273 -13.79 -4.03 -15.95
C ALA A 273 -14.27 -2.83 -16.79
N GLU A 274 -15.18 -2.01 -16.25
CA GLU A 274 -15.64 -0.77 -16.89
C GLU A 274 -14.58 0.34 -16.92
N ASP A 275 -13.77 0.47 -15.86
CA ASP A 275 -12.72 1.49 -15.80
C ASP A 275 -11.48 1.05 -16.60
N PHE A 276 -11.30 -0.26 -16.80
CA PHE A 276 -10.16 -0.82 -17.51
C PHE A 276 -10.59 -1.75 -18.67
N PRO A 277 -11.39 -1.25 -19.63
CA PRO A 277 -11.97 -2.07 -20.69
C PRO A 277 -10.92 -2.55 -21.69
N LYS A 278 -9.68 -2.02 -21.63
CA LYS A 278 -8.53 -2.39 -22.48
C LYS A 278 -7.66 -3.49 -21.86
N ARG A 279 -7.88 -3.92 -20.61
CA ARG A 279 -7.09 -5.01 -20.00
C ARG A 279 -7.34 -6.34 -20.72
N ARG A 280 -6.27 -6.93 -21.25
CA ARG A 280 -6.30 -8.21 -21.98
C ARG A 280 -5.20 -9.14 -21.47
N LEU A 281 -5.53 -10.42 -21.36
CA LEU A 281 -4.55 -11.49 -21.20
C LEU A 281 -3.73 -11.66 -22.49
N PRO A 282 -2.58 -12.35 -22.45
CA PRO A 282 -1.73 -12.56 -23.63
C PRO A 282 -2.44 -13.26 -24.80
N ASP A 283 -3.44 -14.07 -24.51
CA ASP A 283 -4.29 -14.75 -25.49
C ASP A 283 -5.43 -13.88 -26.04
N GLY A 284 -5.49 -12.60 -25.66
CA GLY A 284 -6.51 -11.65 -26.09
C GLY A 284 -7.81 -11.70 -25.29
N ARG A 285 -7.98 -12.59 -24.30
CA ARG A 285 -9.18 -12.61 -23.47
C ARG A 285 -9.31 -11.34 -22.61
N PRO A 286 -10.52 -10.78 -22.43
CA PRO A 286 -10.74 -9.64 -21.55
C PRO A 286 -10.65 -10.01 -20.08
N VAL A 287 -10.10 -9.10 -19.27
CA VAL A 287 -9.96 -9.28 -17.81
C VAL A 287 -11.23 -8.80 -17.11
N THR A 288 -12.24 -9.68 -17.00
CA THR A 288 -13.56 -9.36 -16.42
C THR A 288 -13.88 -10.12 -15.13
N SER A 289 -13.01 -11.05 -14.71
CA SER A 289 -13.16 -11.82 -13.46
C SER A 289 -11.94 -11.68 -12.57
N LEU A 290 -12.10 -11.96 -11.28
CA LEU A 290 -10.97 -11.92 -10.33
C LEU A 290 -9.87 -12.91 -10.71
N ASN A 291 -10.23 -14.11 -11.18
CA ASN A 291 -9.26 -15.10 -11.62
C ASN A 291 -8.47 -14.60 -12.84
N ALA A 292 -9.15 -13.99 -13.82
CA ALA A 292 -8.48 -13.36 -14.96
C ALA A 292 -7.58 -12.19 -14.51
N LEU A 293 -7.97 -11.44 -13.47
CA LEU A 293 -7.12 -10.38 -12.92
C LEU A 293 -5.87 -10.95 -12.24
N ILE A 294 -5.99 -12.03 -11.47
CA ILE A 294 -4.84 -12.71 -10.84
C ILE A 294 -3.89 -13.23 -11.93
N GLU A 295 -4.42 -13.87 -12.98
CA GLU A 295 -3.65 -14.34 -14.13
C GLU A 295 -2.94 -13.18 -14.83
N TYR A 296 -3.65 -12.07 -15.06
CA TYR A 296 -3.11 -10.86 -15.67
C TYR A 296 -1.98 -10.22 -14.86
N LEU A 297 -2.16 -10.06 -13.54
CA LEU A 297 -1.13 -9.50 -12.66
C LEU A 297 0.08 -10.43 -12.55
N THR A 298 -0.13 -11.75 -12.55
CA THR A 298 0.96 -12.74 -12.54
C THR A 298 1.76 -12.64 -13.83
N TRP A 299 1.09 -12.52 -14.98
CA TRP A 299 1.75 -12.29 -16.27
C TRP A 299 2.56 -10.99 -16.28
N LEU A 300 1.99 -9.88 -15.80
CA LEU A 300 2.71 -8.60 -15.69
C LEU A 300 3.95 -8.69 -14.81
N GLY A 301 3.88 -9.48 -13.73
CA GLY A 301 5.00 -9.69 -12.82
C GLY A 301 6.15 -10.52 -13.39
N GLY A 302 6.00 -11.09 -14.59
CA GLY A 302 7.02 -11.89 -15.26
C GLY A 302 7.25 -13.26 -14.61
N THR A 303 8.39 -13.87 -14.92
CA THR A 303 8.77 -15.23 -14.47
C THR A 303 8.97 -15.37 -12.96
N ASP A 304 9.22 -14.26 -12.27
CA ASP A 304 9.48 -14.25 -10.83
C ASP A 304 8.18 -14.18 -10.01
N ALA A 305 7.06 -13.86 -10.67
CA ALA A 305 5.77 -13.74 -10.03
C ALA A 305 5.22 -15.09 -9.60
N LYS A 306 4.72 -15.13 -8.37
CA LYS A 306 4.12 -16.29 -7.71
C LYS A 306 2.77 -15.93 -7.14
N VAL A 307 1.97 -16.96 -6.90
CA VAL A 307 0.61 -16.84 -6.36
C VAL A 307 0.50 -17.70 -5.11
N GLU A 308 -0.10 -17.16 -4.05
CA GLU A 308 -0.35 -17.90 -2.81
C GLU A 308 -1.73 -17.53 -2.22
N THR A 309 -2.36 -18.48 -1.52
CA THR A 309 -3.64 -18.27 -0.83
C THR A 309 -3.40 -18.02 0.66
N LEU A 310 -3.81 -16.85 1.15
CA LEU A 310 -3.63 -16.41 2.52
C LEU A 310 -4.77 -16.88 3.44
N GLN A 311 -4.46 -17.04 4.73
CA GLN A 311 -5.36 -17.61 5.74
C GLN A 311 -6.36 -16.58 6.32
N PHE A 312 -7.12 -15.90 5.46
CA PHE A 312 -8.25 -15.05 5.86
C PHE A 312 -9.43 -15.17 4.88
N SER A 313 -10.63 -14.79 5.31
CA SER A 313 -11.85 -14.89 4.51
C SER A 313 -11.95 -13.81 3.43
N GLY A 314 -12.61 -14.12 2.32
CA GLY A 314 -12.87 -13.16 1.24
C GLY A 314 -11.80 -13.24 0.15
N LYS A 315 -11.37 -12.09 -0.38
CA LYS A 315 -10.36 -12.01 -1.44
C LYS A 315 -8.98 -12.18 -0.82
N ASN A 316 -8.42 -13.38 -0.89
CA ASN A 316 -7.27 -13.80 -0.09
C ASN A 316 -6.10 -14.35 -0.91
N VAL A 317 -6.11 -14.17 -2.22
CA VAL A 317 -5.01 -14.59 -3.09
C VAL A 317 -4.02 -13.43 -3.24
N VAL A 318 -2.74 -13.67 -2.95
CA VAL A 318 -1.65 -12.73 -3.17
C VAL A 318 -0.88 -13.11 -4.43
N VAL A 319 -0.58 -12.11 -5.27
CA VAL A 319 0.40 -12.18 -6.36
C VAL A 319 1.64 -11.44 -5.88
N PHE A 320 2.81 -12.09 -5.92
CA PHE A 320 4.02 -11.51 -5.34
C PHE A 320 5.29 -11.90 -6.11
N SER A 321 6.33 -11.10 -5.98
CA SER A 321 7.69 -11.42 -6.42
C SER A 321 8.68 -11.09 -5.32
N LYS A 322 9.68 -11.95 -5.14
CA LYS A 322 10.77 -11.76 -4.17
C LYS A 322 11.85 -10.86 -4.79
N PRO A 323 12.67 -10.18 -3.95
CA PRO A 323 13.83 -9.45 -4.47
C PRO A 323 14.68 -10.37 -5.35
N LYS A 324 15.07 -9.87 -6.52
CA LYS A 324 16.06 -10.55 -7.35
C LYS A 324 17.35 -10.63 -6.53
N CYS A 325 17.87 -11.83 -6.29
CA CYS A 325 19.21 -11.96 -5.73
C CYS A 325 20.14 -11.11 -6.60
N ALA A 326 20.79 -10.11 -6.01
CA ALA A 326 21.89 -9.45 -6.69
C ALA A 326 22.90 -10.55 -7.01
N VAL A 327 23.11 -10.82 -8.30
CA VAL A 327 24.25 -11.62 -8.72
C VAL A 327 25.43 -10.74 -8.36
N THR A 328 26.04 -10.98 -7.20
CA THR A 328 27.34 -10.39 -6.90
C THR A 328 28.30 -11.01 -7.89
N GLU A 329 28.56 -10.30 -8.99
CA GLU A 329 29.77 -10.50 -9.79
C GLU A 329 30.96 -10.19 -8.88
N ALA A 330 31.32 -11.14 -8.04
CA ALA A 330 32.68 -11.28 -7.55
C ALA A 330 33.51 -11.72 -8.76
N SER A 331 33.79 -10.78 -9.67
CA SER A 331 34.79 -10.98 -10.70
C SER A 331 36.14 -10.96 -10.02
N THR A 332 36.64 -12.17 -9.84
CA THR A 332 38.02 -12.53 -9.53
C THR A 332 38.97 -11.64 -10.34
N ARG A 333 39.62 -10.68 -9.69
CA ARG A 333 40.86 -10.11 -10.22
C ARG A 333 41.93 -11.18 -10.07
N ALA A 334 42.30 -11.76 -11.20
CA ALA A 334 43.50 -12.56 -11.39
C ALA A 334 44.77 -11.74 -11.12
#